data_AF-A0A5C7BGV7-F1
#
_entry.id   AF-A0A5C7BGV7-F1
#
_cell.length_a   1.000
_cell.length_b   1.000
_cell.length_c   1.000
_cell.angle_alpha   90.00
_cell.angle_beta   90.00
_cell.angle_gamma   90.00
#
_symmetry.space_group_name_H-M   'P 1'
#
loop_
_entity.id
_entity.type
_entity.pdbx_description
1 polymer ?
#
loop_
_entity_poly.entity_id
_entity_poly.type
_entity_poly.pdbx_seq_one_letter_code
_entity_poly.pdbx_strand_id
1 'polypeptide(L)'
;METGKTGKYFKYAIGEIILVVIGILIALYLNNLNEQLATQAKTDIILEDVLNELTVNIKKIDDEIAYYHRKDTVYWVTQFNKVTKETFLNPKTRSTFWSMTTKSKAFELANDAYSLLITNSADLPLKYKPILADLKFLNTTVKKNLERFENEVFLSAKYNITYKANNFPWFSDNTKAGYDGEFNYMLTDFRYRNQVAFTHNLVVDNHFANAMRYRSKAIGCYMTIQKFLNKQNLENGFSISKERSKPFVGSYKLITEIRKDSFFEELKRYKQFKIFQVNNRLYFSAIGDSTKQEVIPFSKHQIVVNPADFFTLSVKEKDTILQTNSEVNYIKLAPEND
;
A
#
# COMPACT_ATOMS: atom_id res chain seq x y z
N MET A 1 -79.43 0.39 -44.54
CA MET A 1 -77.97 0.50 -44.32
C MET A 1 -77.55 -0.70 -43.49
N GLU A 2 -76.68 -1.55 -44.04
CA GLU A 2 -76.29 -2.84 -43.43
C GLU A 2 -75.54 -2.65 -42.10
N THR A 3 -76.22 -2.98 -41.00
CA THR A 3 -75.71 -2.96 -39.63
C THR A 3 -74.85 -4.21 -39.36
N GLY A 4 -73.56 -4.14 -39.67
CA GLY A 4 -72.63 -5.24 -39.38
C GLY A 4 -71.21 -5.09 -39.95
N LYS A 5 -71.02 -4.21 -40.94
CA LYS A 5 -69.70 -3.99 -41.57
C LYS A 5 -68.77 -3.14 -40.68
N THR A 6 -69.28 -2.14 -39.98
CA THR A 6 -68.50 -1.17 -39.17
C THR A 6 -67.74 -1.82 -37.99
N GLY A 7 -68.35 -2.78 -37.30
CA GLY A 7 -67.70 -3.50 -36.19
C GLY A 7 -66.57 -4.43 -36.63
N LYS A 8 -66.62 -4.92 -37.87
CA LYS A 8 -65.58 -5.77 -38.44
C LYS A 8 -64.32 -4.94 -38.74
N TYR A 9 -64.48 -3.78 -39.41
CA TYR A 9 -63.37 -2.85 -39.68
C TYR A 9 -62.75 -2.27 -38.41
N PHE A 10 -63.56 -1.98 -37.39
CA PHE A 10 -63.06 -1.46 -36.11
C PHE A 10 -62.16 -2.48 -35.36
N LYS A 11 -62.53 -3.77 -35.35
CA LYS A 11 -61.69 -4.83 -34.76
C LYS A 11 -60.36 -5.02 -35.50
N TYR A 12 -60.37 -4.89 -36.84
CA TYR A 12 -59.15 -4.98 -37.63
C TYR A 12 -58.22 -3.76 -37.41
N ALA A 13 -58.77 -2.54 -37.35
CA ALA A 13 -57.99 -1.34 -37.07
C ALA A 13 -57.36 -1.35 -35.67
N ILE A 14 -58.07 -1.86 -34.65
CA ILE A 14 -57.51 -2.05 -33.30
C ILE A 14 -56.39 -3.10 -33.31
N GLY A 15 -56.58 -4.21 -34.02
CA GLY A 15 -55.54 -5.23 -34.18
C GLY A 15 -54.25 -4.68 -34.80
N GLU A 16 -54.39 -3.83 -35.82
CA GLU A 16 -53.27 -3.17 -36.48
C GLU A 16 -52.55 -2.19 -35.55
N ILE A 17 -53.29 -1.38 -34.78
CA ILE A 17 -52.71 -0.48 -33.78
C ILE A 17 -51.94 -1.27 -32.71
N ILE A 18 -52.52 -2.35 -32.18
CA ILE A 18 -51.85 -3.20 -31.17
C ILE A 18 -50.57 -3.81 -31.76
N LEU A 19 -50.60 -4.29 -33.00
CA LEU A 19 -49.45 -4.88 -33.66
C LEU A 19 -48.34 -3.86 -33.93
N VAL A 20 -48.70 -2.64 -34.33
CA VAL A 20 -47.77 -1.51 -34.49
C VAL A 20 -47.16 -1.12 -33.14
N VAL A 21 -47.96 -1.01 -32.08
CA VAL A 21 -47.49 -0.68 -30.73
C VAL A 21 -46.52 -1.74 -30.22
N ILE A 22 -46.82 -3.04 -30.37
CA ILE A 22 -45.90 -4.13 -30.03
C ILE A 22 -44.60 -4.02 -30.85
N GLY A 23 -44.70 -3.70 -32.14
CA GLY A 23 -43.54 -3.48 -33.01
C GLY A 23 -42.64 -2.34 -32.50
N ILE A 24 -43.22 -1.20 -32.12
CA ILE A 24 -42.50 -0.06 -31.56
C ILE A 24 -41.86 -0.42 -30.22
N LEU A 25 -42.57 -1.13 -29.35
CA LEU A 25 -42.05 -1.55 -28.04
C LEU A 25 -40.88 -2.52 -28.18
N ILE A 26 -40.94 -3.49 -29.11
CA ILE A 26 -39.83 -4.40 -29.38
C ILE A 26 -38.64 -3.64 -29.98
N ALA A 27 -38.88 -2.71 -30.91
CA ALA A 27 -37.82 -1.88 -31.48
C ALA A 27 -37.11 -1.02 -30.41
N LEU A 28 -37.89 -0.36 -29.54
CA LEU A 28 -37.36 0.38 -28.40
C LEU A 28 -36.60 -0.54 -27.43
N TYR A 29 -37.13 -1.72 -27.13
CA TYR A 29 -36.48 -2.68 -26.25
C TYR A 29 -35.12 -3.15 -26.80
N LEU A 30 -35.06 -3.51 -28.08
CA LEU A 30 -33.82 -3.92 -28.74
C LEU A 30 -32.81 -2.76 -28.80
N ASN A 31 -33.26 -1.54 -29.08
CA ASN A 31 -32.38 -0.37 -29.08
C ASN A 31 -31.78 -0.12 -27.68
N ASN A 32 -32.62 -0.14 -26.64
CA ASN A 32 -32.17 0.04 -25.26
C ASN A 32 -31.19 -1.08 -24.83
N LEU A 33 -31.42 -2.32 -25.27
CA LEU A 33 -30.51 -3.44 -24.98
C LEU A 33 -29.16 -3.28 -25.68
N ASN A 34 -29.15 -2.84 -26.94
CA ASN A 34 -27.92 -2.56 -27.67
C ASN A 34 -27.10 -1.42 -27.02
N GLU A 35 -27.75 -0.33 -26.60
CA GLU A 35 -27.11 0.77 -25.87
C GLU A 35 -26.53 0.31 -24.52
N GLN A 36 -27.25 -0.54 -23.79
CA GLN A 36 -26.76 -1.12 -22.54
C GLN A 36 -25.56 -2.03 -22.75
N LEU A 37 -25.55 -2.85 -23.79
CA LEU A 37 -24.41 -3.70 -24.13
C LEU A 37 -23.18 -2.88 -24.54
N ALA A 38 -23.37 -1.83 -25.34
CA ALA A 38 -22.29 -0.92 -25.72
C ALA A 38 -21.69 -0.20 -24.50
N THR A 39 -22.55 0.26 -23.59
CA THR A 39 -22.13 0.89 -22.32
C THR A 39 -21.36 -0.08 -21.44
N GLN A 40 -21.81 -1.33 -21.34
CA GLN A 40 -21.11 -2.38 -20.58
C GLN A 40 -19.74 -2.68 -21.17
N ALA A 41 -19.63 -2.89 -22.48
CA ALA A 41 -18.36 -3.15 -23.14
C ALA A 41 -17.35 -2.02 -22.91
N LYS A 42 -17.79 -0.76 -23.05
CA LYS A 42 -16.95 0.41 -22.76
C LYS A 42 -16.50 0.43 -21.29
N THR A 43 -17.41 0.13 -20.37
CA THR A 43 -17.11 0.14 -18.92
C THR A 43 -16.13 -0.96 -18.55
N ASP A 44 -16.28 -2.15 -19.13
CA ASP A 44 -15.40 -3.27 -18.88
C ASP A 44 -13.97 -2.95 -19.39
N ILE A 45 -13.82 -2.29 -20.54
CA ILE A 45 -12.53 -1.78 -21.03
C ILE A 45 -11.93 -0.78 -20.02
N ILE A 46 -12.71 0.19 -19.53
CA ILE A 46 -12.22 1.16 -18.54
C ILE A 46 -11.79 0.44 -17.25
N LEU A 47 -12.50 -0.60 -16.81
CA LEU A 47 -12.10 -1.39 -15.65
C LEU A 47 -10.80 -2.17 -15.86
N GLU A 48 -10.50 -2.59 -17.09
CA GLU A 48 -9.20 -3.17 -17.43
C GLU A 48 -8.08 -2.12 -17.31
N ASP A 49 -8.31 -0.89 -17.77
CA ASP A 49 -7.38 0.21 -17.58
C ASP A 49 -7.17 0.52 -16.08
N VAL A 50 -8.24 0.44 -15.28
CA VAL A 50 -8.15 0.55 -13.82
C VAL A 50 -7.32 -0.58 -13.21
N LEU A 51 -7.41 -1.82 -13.70
CA LEU A 51 -6.54 -2.92 -13.23
C LEU A 51 -5.06 -2.63 -13.51
N ASN A 52 -4.75 -2.08 -14.69
CA ASN A 52 -3.38 -1.68 -15.06
C ASN A 52 -2.90 -0.52 -14.16
N GLU A 53 -3.74 0.49 -13.97
CA GLU A 53 -3.48 1.62 -13.08
C GLU A 53 -3.20 1.18 -11.64
N LEU A 54 -4.04 0.30 -11.08
CA LEU A 54 -3.85 -0.27 -9.75
C LEU A 54 -2.53 -1.03 -9.65
N THR A 55 -2.16 -1.79 -10.69
CA THR A 55 -0.89 -2.54 -10.72
C THR A 55 0.32 -1.59 -10.67
N VAL A 56 0.31 -0.53 -11.47
CA VAL A 56 1.35 0.50 -11.47
C VAL A 56 1.43 1.19 -10.11
N ASN A 57 0.29 1.56 -9.55
CA ASN A 57 0.21 2.24 -8.25
C ASN A 57 0.70 1.36 -7.11
N ILE A 58 0.32 0.08 -7.07
CA ILE A 58 0.81 -0.88 -6.08
C ILE A 58 2.34 -1.00 -6.17
N LYS A 59 2.90 -1.08 -7.37
CA LYS A 59 4.36 -1.14 -7.57
C LYS A 59 5.06 0.14 -7.07
N LYS A 60 4.51 1.32 -7.36
CA LYS A 60 5.06 2.60 -6.85
C LYS A 60 5.10 2.63 -5.33
N ILE A 61 4.07 2.07 -4.69
CA ILE A 61 4.00 1.95 -3.24
C ILE A 61 5.01 0.92 -2.71
N ASP A 62 5.19 -0.21 -3.38
CA ASP A 62 6.24 -1.18 -3.03
C ASP A 62 7.64 -0.53 -3.07
N ASP A 63 7.92 0.28 -4.09
CA ASP A 63 9.19 1.02 -4.21
C ASP A 63 9.36 2.09 -3.12
N GLU A 64 8.26 2.69 -2.65
CA GLU A 64 8.26 3.65 -1.54
C GLU A 64 8.49 2.96 -0.19
N ILE A 65 7.81 1.85 0.03
CA ILE A 65 7.98 0.98 1.18
C ILE A 65 9.46 0.52 1.26
N ALA A 66 10.07 0.17 0.13
CA ALA A 66 11.50 -0.18 0.04
C ALA A 66 12.46 0.98 0.34
N TYR A 67 12.09 2.20 -0.05
CA TYR A 67 12.89 3.38 0.22
C TYR A 67 12.99 3.66 1.72
N TYR A 68 11.87 3.64 2.44
CA TYR A 68 11.84 3.92 3.87
C TYR A 68 12.34 2.78 4.75
N HIS A 69 12.20 1.53 4.31
CA HIS A 69 12.82 0.40 5.00
C HIS A 69 14.34 0.58 5.19
N ARG A 70 15.04 1.12 4.19
CA ARG A 70 16.48 1.41 4.31
C ARG A 70 16.79 2.50 5.34
N LYS A 71 15.90 3.47 5.50
CA LYS A 71 16.03 4.56 6.48
C LYS A 71 15.78 4.09 7.90
N ASP A 72 14.90 3.12 8.10
CA ASP A 72 14.61 2.57 9.43
C ASP A 72 15.84 1.90 10.07
N THR A 73 16.64 1.15 9.30
CA THR A 73 17.91 0.61 9.83
C THR A 73 18.84 1.72 10.35
N VAL A 74 18.91 2.84 9.63
CA VAL A 74 19.73 4.00 10.00
C VAL A 74 19.19 4.70 11.26
N TYR A 75 17.86 4.79 11.40
CA TYR A 75 17.22 5.29 12.62
C TYR A 75 17.69 4.49 13.83
N TRP A 76 17.57 3.17 13.81
CA TRP A 76 17.93 2.33 14.96
C TRP A 76 19.41 2.44 15.33
N VAL A 77 20.32 2.47 14.35
CA VAL A 77 21.76 2.67 14.60
C VAL A 77 22.02 4.04 15.26
N THR A 78 21.29 5.08 14.85
CA THR A 78 21.39 6.43 15.43
C THR A 78 20.82 6.49 16.84
N GLN A 79 19.63 5.92 17.05
CA GLN A 79 18.91 5.93 18.32
C GLN A 79 19.66 5.15 19.41
N PHE A 80 20.30 4.04 19.04
CA PHE A 80 21.11 3.23 19.96
C PHE A 80 22.52 3.77 20.18
N ASN A 81 22.83 5.00 19.73
CA ASN A 81 24.15 5.63 19.85
C ASN A 81 25.29 4.75 19.30
N LYS A 82 24.99 3.92 18.29
CA LYS A 82 25.95 3.05 17.61
C LYS A 82 26.59 3.73 16.39
N VAL A 83 26.28 5.00 16.16
CA VAL A 83 26.87 5.80 15.08
C VAL A 83 28.30 6.23 15.45
N THR A 84 29.24 5.90 14.58
CA THR A 84 30.63 6.37 14.65
C THR A 84 30.99 7.18 13.41
N LYS A 85 32.15 7.85 13.40
CA LYS A 85 32.63 8.53 12.19
C LYS A 85 32.73 7.57 11.00
N GLU A 86 33.19 6.34 11.23
CA GLU A 86 33.29 5.28 10.22
C GLU A 86 31.92 4.88 9.66
N THR A 87 30.88 4.93 10.48
CA THR A 87 29.50 4.65 10.07
C THR A 87 29.03 5.64 8.99
N PHE A 88 29.39 6.91 9.14
CA PHE A 88 29.08 7.96 8.17
C PHE A 88 30.00 7.95 6.94
N LEU A 89 31.17 7.32 7.02
CA LEU A 89 32.11 7.19 5.90
C LEU A 89 31.88 5.93 5.07
N ASN A 90 31.13 4.95 5.58
CA ASN A 90 30.84 3.71 4.87
C ASN A 90 30.08 3.98 3.56
N PRO A 91 30.64 3.65 2.37
CA PRO A 91 30.02 3.93 1.08
C PRO A 91 28.62 3.32 0.91
N LYS A 92 28.31 2.22 1.60
CA LYS A 92 27.01 1.54 1.51
C LYS A 92 25.89 2.27 2.25
N THR A 93 26.22 3.04 3.30
CA THR A 93 25.22 3.66 4.20
C THR A 93 25.32 5.17 4.25
N ARG A 94 26.46 5.77 3.86
CA ARG A 94 26.73 7.21 3.92
C ARG A 94 25.60 8.05 3.33
N SER A 95 25.11 7.69 2.14
CA SER A 95 24.04 8.44 1.48
C SER A 95 22.74 8.41 2.28
N THR A 96 22.40 7.29 2.92
CA THR A 96 21.21 7.15 3.76
C THR A 96 21.33 7.96 5.04
N PHE A 97 22.48 7.95 5.72
CA PHE A 97 22.72 8.79 6.89
C PHE A 97 22.61 10.29 6.56
N TRP A 98 23.23 10.72 5.46
CA TRP A 98 23.26 12.13 5.07
C TRP A 98 21.88 12.67 4.67
N SER A 99 21.05 11.80 4.08
CA SER A 99 19.73 12.15 3.56
C SER A 99 18.57 11.77 4.49
N MET A 100 18.89 11.25 5.68
CA MET A 100 17.90 10.69 6.61
C MET A 100 16.80 11.71 6.93
N THR A 101 17.20 12.92 7.34
CA THR A 101 16.31 13.99 7.79
C THR A 101 16.01 15.04 6.72
N THR A 102 16.69 15.00 5.57
CA THR A 102 16.69 16.10 4.58
C THR A 102 16.16 15.71 3.21
N LYS A 103 15.94 14.42 2.93
CA LYS A 103 15.42 13.96 1.63
C LYS A 103 14.11 13.21 1.77
N SER A 104 13.05 13.75 1.18
CA SER A 104 11.83 13.02 0.88
C SER A 104 11.89 12.44 -0.54
N LYS A 105 11.09 11.41 -0.81
CA LYS A 105 10.83 10.92 -2.16
C LYS A 105 9.41 11.33 -2.52
N ALA A 106 9.27 12.05 -3.61
CA ALA A 106 7.96 12.33 -4.18
C ALA A 106 7.53 11.14 -5.05
N PHE A 107 6.27 10.76 -5.01
CA PHE A 107 5.70 9.80 -5.94
C PHE A 107 4.25 10.17 -6.28
N GLU A 108 3.91 10.07 -7.56
CA GLU A 108 2.55 10.33 -8.01
C GLU A 108 1.85 9.03 -8.38
N LEU A 109 0.68 8.80 -7.78
CA LEU A 109 -0.18 7.68 -8.13
C LEU A 109 -1.06 8.06 -9.32
N ALA A 110 -1.07 7.20 -10.35
CA ALA A 110 -1.92 7.34 -11.52
C ALA A 110 -3.41 7.36 -11.11
N ASN A 111 -4.22 8.05 -11.89
CA ASN A 111 -5.64 8.30 -11.57
C ASN A 111 -6.52 8.47 -12.82
N ASP A 112 -5.98 8.32 -14.01
CA ASP A 112 -6.64 8.70 -15.26
C ASP A 112 -7.79 7.73 -15.57
N ALA A 113 -7.56 6.43 -15.42
CA ALA A 113 -8.56 5.40 -15.66
C ALA A 113 -9.69 5.47 -14.63
N TYR A 114 -9.34 5.66 -13.35
CA TYR A 114 -10.34 5.88 -12.30
C TYR A 114 -11.16 7.15 -12.57
N SER A 115 -10.53 8.25 -12.97
CA SER A 115 -11.22 9.52 -13.26
C SER A 115 -12.18 9.38 -14.44
N LEU A 116 -11.76 8.65 -15.48
CA LEU A 116 -12.61 8.33 -16.62
C LEU A 116 -13.82 7.49 -16.20
N LEU A 117 -13.62 6.47 -15.36
CA LEU A 117 -14.69 5.62 -14.84
C LEU A 117 -15.73 6.43 -14.05
N ILE A 118 -15.28 7.28 -13.12
CA ILE A 118 -16.18 8.08 -12.28
C ILE A 118 -16.91 9.14 -13.09
N THR A 119 -16.25 9.78 -14.06
CA THR A 119 -16.88 10.76 -14.96
C THR A 119 -18.04 10.14 -15.76
N ASN A 120 -17.92 8.86 -16.13
CA ASN A 120 -18.95 8.12 -16.87
C ASN A 120 -19.90 7.30 -15.96
N SER A 121 -19.90 7.53 -14.64
CA SER A 121 -20.55 6.63 -13.68
C SER A 121 -22.07 6.80 -13.50
N ALA A 122 -22.65 7.91 -13.96
CA ALA A 122 -24.05 8.27 -13.67
C ALA A 122 -25.06 7.23 -14.19
N ASP A 123 -24.82 6.70 -15.38
CA ASP A 123 -25.75 5.80 -16.09
C ASP A 123 -25.29 4.34 -16.05
N LEU A 124 -24.31 4.00 -15.20
CA LEU A 124 -23.77 2.65 -15.16
C LEU A 124 -24.77 1.64 -14.54
N PRO A 125 -24.86 0.42 -15.09
CA PRO A 125 -25.66 -0.64 -14.52
C PRO A 125 -25.35 -0.90 -13.03
N LEU A 126 -26.38 -1.28 -12.25
CA LEU A 126 -26.26 -1.48 -10.80
C LEU A 126 -25.15 -2.46 -10.39
N LYS A 127 -24.81 -3.43 -11.26
CA LYS A 127 -23.73 -4.41 -11.03
C LYS A 127 -22.36 -3.76 -10.75
N TYR A 128 -22.10 -2.55 -11.26
CA TYR A 128 -20.84 -1.84 -11.06
C TYR A 128 -20.78 -1.05 -9.74
N LYS A 129 -21.92 -0.77 -9.08
CA LYS A 129 -21.97 0.09 -7.89
C LYS A 129 -21.02 -0.33 -6.75
N PRO A 130 -20.87 -1.62 -6.41
CA PRO A 130 -19.93 -2.04 -5.37
C PRO A 130 -18.47 -1.70 -5.71
N ILE A 131 -18.06 -1.92 -6.96
CA ILE A 131 -16.71 -1.60 -7.46
C ILE A 131 -16.46 -0.09 -7.39
N LEU A 132 -17.43 0.71 -7.83
CA LEU A 132 -17.34 2.17 -7.79
C LEU A 132 -17.20 2.69 -6.36
N ALA A 133 -17.91 2.09 -5.40
CA ALA A 133 -17.82 2.45 -3.99
C ALA A 133 -16.42 2.17 -3.43
N ASP A 134 -15.86 0.98 -3.70
CA ASP A 134 -14.52 0.59 -3.26
C ASP A 134 -13.43 1.50 -3.86
N LEU A 135 -13.49 1.75 -5.18
CA LEU A 135 -12.55 2.64 -5.88
C LEU A 135 -12.67 4.09 -5.40
N LYS A 136 -13.90 4.56 -5.13
CA LYS A 136 -14.12 5.88 -4.56
C LYS A 136 -13.48 5.98 -3.19
N PHE A 137 -13.71 5.01 -2.30
CA PHE A 137 -13.08 4.99 -0.98
C PHE A 137 -11.55 4.97 -1.06
N LEU A 138 -10.99 4.15 -1.95
CA LEU A 138 -9.54 4.09 -2.20
C LEU A 138 -8.99 5.47 -2.59
N ASN A 139 -9.60 6.14 -3.57
CA ASN A 139 -9.06 7.39 -4.13
C ASN A 139 -9.43 8.65 -3.32
N THR A 140 -10.62 8.72 -2.74
CA THR A 140 -11.06 9.94 -2.03
C THR A 140 -10.65 9.96 -0.56
N THR A 141 -10.35 8.80 0.02
CA THR A 141 -10.02 8.70 1.45
C THR A 141 -8.61 8.16 1.65
N VAL A 142 -8.31 6.98 1.12
CA VAL A 142 -7.03 6.32 1.42
C VAL A 142 -5.87 7.01 0.71
N LYS A 143 -6.01 7.33 -0.58
CA LYS A 143 -5.01 8.05 -1.38
C LYS A 143 -4.75 9.46 -0.86
N LYS A 144 -5.81 10.25 -0.59
CA LYS A 144 -5.66 11.61 -0.03
C LYS A 144 -4.94 11.64 1.31
N ASN A 145 -5.19 10.67 2.19
CA ASN A 145 -4.47 10.58 3.45
C ASN A 145 -2.98 10.27 3.23
N LEU A 146 -2.66 9.38 2.29
CA LEU A 146 -1.28 9.10 1.92
C LEU A 146 -0.56 10.36 1.38
N GLU A 147 -1.17 11.05 0.42
CA GLU A 147 -0.64 12.29 -0.17
C GLU A 147 -0.43 13.40 0.88
N ARG A 148 -1.35 13.50 1.86
CA ARG A 148 -1.20 14.43 2.99
C ARG A 148 0.09 14.13 3.77
N PHE A 149 0.31 12.87 4.15
CA PHE A 149 1.50 12.52 4.92
C PHE A 149 2.79 12.60 4.09
N GLU A 150 2.73 12.38 2.78
CA GLU A 150 3.85 12.63 1.87
C GLU A 150 4.28 14.10 1.93
N ASN A 151 3.30 15.01 1.89
CA ASN A 151 3.56 16.45 2.02
C ASN A 151 4.15 16.80 3.39
N GLU A 152 3.66 16.22 4.49
CA GLU A 152 4.26 16.42 5.82
C GLU A 152 5.74 15.98 5.85
N VAL A 153 6.07 14.81 5.25
CA VAL A 153 7.45 14.32 5.13
C VAL A 153 8.31 15.30 4.34
N PHE A 154 7.79 15.85 3.24
CA PHE A 154 8.47 16.89 2.45
C PHE A 154 8.69 18.17 3.27
N LEU A 155 7.69 18.65 4.01
CA LEU A 155 7.81 19.84 4.85
C LEU A 155 8.84 19.65 5.98
N SER A 156 8.87 18.46 6.60
CA SER A 156 9.89 18.11 7.60
C SER A 156 11.29 18.14 7.01
N ALA A 157 11.48 17.56 5.82
CA ALA A 157 12.77 17.59 5.12
C ALA A 157 13.22 19.03 4.82
N LYS A 158 12.31 19.87 4.31
CA LYS A 158 12.56 21.28 4.04
C LYS A 158 12.93 22.03 5.32
N TYR A 159 12.20 21.82 6.40
CA TYR A 159 12.50 22.42 7.71
C TYR A 159 13.90 22.07 8.19
N ASN A 160 14.30 20.79 8.12
CA ASN A 160 15.62 20.35 8.55
C ASN A 160 16.75 20.96 7.70
N ILE A 161 16.55 21.12 6.40
CA ILE A 161 17.50 21.83 5.52
C ILE A 161 17.63 23.30 5.93
N THR A 162 16.50 24.00 6.09
CA THR A 162 16.49 25.42 6.49
C THR A 162 17.11 25.62 7.88
N TYR A 163 16.84 24.70 8.81
CA TYR A 163 17.45 24.71 10.13
C TYR A 163 18.97 24.65 10.03
N LYS A 164 19.51 23.71 9.23
CA LYS A 164 20.94 23.58 9.02
C LYS A 164 21.55 24.86 8.43
N ALA A 165 20.92 25.40 7.39
CA ALA A 165 21.37 26.62 6.70
C ALA A 165 21.44 27.84 7.63
N ASN A 166 20.48 27.99 8.54
CA ASN A 166 20.40 29.18 9.40
C ASN A 166 21.28 29.08 10.66
N ASN A 167 21.66 27.88 11.10
CA ASN A 167 22.31 27.69 12.39
C ASN A 167 23.76 27.24 12.30
N PHE A 168 24.23 26.80 11.12
CA PHE A 168 25.56 26.22 11.00
C PHE A 168 26.36 26.79 9.81
N PRO A 169 27.56 27.33 10.06
CA PRO A 169 28.40 27.91 9.01
C PRO A 169 28.93 26.84 8.03
N TRP A 170 28.98 25.57 8.46
CA TRP A 170 29.43 24.47 7.60
C TRP A 170 28.43 24.13 6.49
N PHE A 171 27.20 24.64 6.50
CA PHE A 171 26.16 24.27 5.54
C PHE A 171 26.53 24.58 4.08
N SER A 172 27.25 25.68 3.84
CA SER A 172 27.74 26.07 2.51
C SER A 172 29.20 25.67 2.26
N ASP A 173 29.89 25.13 3.27
CA ASP A 173 31.31 24.78 3.20
C ASP A 173 31.49 23.36 2.65
N ASN A 174 31.85 23.28 1.37
CA ASN A 174 32.13 22.02 0.69
C ASN A 174 33.57 21.50 0.90
N THR A 175 34.36 22.12 1.79
CA THR A 175 35.69 21.64 2.17
C THR A 175 35.61 20.53 3.21
N LYS A 176 36.77 19.91 3.50
CA LYS A 176 36.89 18.93 4.59
C LYS A 176 36.40 19.49 5.93
N ALA A 177 36.65 20.77 6.22
CA ALA A 177 36.26 21.41 7.47
C ALA A 177 34.73 21.47 7.62
N GLY A 178 34.02 21.84 6.55
CA GLY A 178 32.56 21.82 6.53
C GLY A 178 31.98 20.42 6.78
N TYR A 179 32.49 19.40 6.07
CA TYR A 179 32.07 18.01 6.30
C TYR A 179 32.34 17.55 7.74
N ASP A 180 33.53 17.85 8.30
CA ASP A 180 33.86 17.51 9.69
C ASP A 180 32.93 18.23 10.69
N GLY A 181 32.52 19.48 10.39
CA GLY A 181 31.52 20.22 11.17
C GLY A 181 30.14 19.56 11.16
N GLU A 182 29.66 19.13 10.00
CA GLU A 182 28.38 18.42 9.89
C GLU A 182 28.44 17.04 10.57
N PHE A 183 29.54 16.30 10.43
CA PHE A 183 29.74 15.03 11.15
C PHE A 183 29.68 15.23 12.67
N ASN A 184 30.33 16.27 13.19
CA ASN A 184 30.30 16.58 14.61
C ASN A 184 28.88 16.87 15.08
N TYR A 185 28.12 17.70 14.34
CA TYR A 185 26.70 17.95 14.61
C TYR A 185 25.90 16.66 14.68
N MET A 186 26.04 15.76 13.70
CA MET A 186 25.28 14.50 13.69
C MET A 186 25.68 13.53 14.80
N LEU A 187 26.93 13.54 15.26
CA LEU A 187 27.43 12.66 16.30
C LEU A 187 27.06 13.15 17.72
N THR A 188 27.19 14.46 17.96
CA THR A 188 27.19 15.00 19.32
C THR A 188 25.97 15.85 19.66
N ASP A 189 25.28 16.43 18.68
CA ASP A 189 24.17 17.35 18.95
C ASP A 189 22.85 16.60 19.17
N PHE A 190 22.20 16.84 20.30
CA PHE A 190 20.91 16.22 20.63
C PHE A 190 19.82 16.61 19.63
N ARG A 191 19.91 17.78 18.98
CA ARG A 191 18.92 18.26 18.02
C ARG A 191 18.90 17.40 16.77
N TYR A 192 20.05 16.91 16.31
CA TYR A 192 20.09 15.96 15.20
C TYR A 192 19.35 14.67 15.56
N ARG A 193 19.57 14.14 16.76
CA ARG A 193 18.86 12.93 17.25
C ARG A 193 17.35 13.15 17.30
N ASN A 194 16.91 14.31 17.80
CA ASN A 194 15.51 14.68 17.81
C ASN A 194 14.92 14.80 16.39
N GLN A 195 15.66 15.37 15.44
CA GLN A 195 15.25 15.44 14.03
C GLN A 195 15.13 14.06 13.40
N VAL A 196 16.09 13.16 13.66
CA VAL A 196 16.06 11.76 13.20
C VAL A 196 14.85 11.03 13.78
N ALA A 197 14.61 11.16 15.09
CA ALA A 197 13.44 10.58 15.74
C ALA A 197 12.14 11.14 15.17
N PHE A 198 12.01 12.46 15.04
CA PHE A 198 10.83 13.09 14.46
C PHE A 198 10.56 12.62 13.03
N THR A 199 11.60 12.62 12.17
CA THR A 199 11.47 12.12 10.79
C THR A 199 11.08 10.65 10.76
N HIS A 200 11.62 9.81 11.64
CA HIS A 200 11.22 8.40 11.74
C HIS A 200 9.75 8.26 12.11
N ASN A 201 9.26 8.92 13.18
CA ASN A 201 7.82 8.88 13.55
C ASN A 201 6.91 9.33 12.38
N LEU A 202 7.31 10.40 11.68
CA LEU A 202 6.53 10.92 10.57
C LEU A 202 6.51 9.99 9.35
N VAL A 203 7.65 9.39 9.03
CA VAL A 203 7.78 8.48 7.89
C VAL A 203 7.16 7.13 8.19
N VAL A 204 7.45 6.55 9.35
CA VAL A 204 7.21 5.15 9.67
C VAL A 204 5.82 4.97 10.27
N ASP A 205 5.50 5.73 11.32
CA ASP A 205 4.21 5.54 12.00
C ASP A 205 3.05 6.13 11.19
N ASN A 206 3.33 7.18 10.41
CA ASN A 206 2.31 7.88 9.66
C ASN A 206 2.34 7.55 8.16
N HIS A 207 3.33 8.02 7.41
CA HIS A 207 3.32 7.90 5.95
C HIS A 207 3.31 6.43 5.48
N PHE A 208 4.19 5.60 6.05
CA PHE A 208 4.31 4.19 5.70
C PHE A 208 3.06 3.38 6.05
N ALA A 209 2.46 3.62 7.23
CA ALA A 209 1.20 2.98 7.59
C ALA A 209 0.08 3.29 6.59
N ASN A 210 0.01 4.53 6.09
CA ASN A 210 -0.93 4.90 5.04
C ASN A 210 -0.56 4.28 3.68
N ALA A 211 0.72 4.12 3.36
CA ALA A 211 1.17 3.44 2.15
C ALA A 211 0.77 1.96 2.15
N MET A 212 1.01 1.26 3.27
CA MET A 212 0.54 -0.13 3.49
C MET A 212 -0.98 -0.25 3.35
N ARG A 213 -1.72 0.69 3.94
CA ARG A 213 -3.18 0.73 3.85
C ARG A 213 -3.66 0.93 2.42
N TYR A 214 -3.08 1.88 1.68
CA TYR A 214 -3.37 2.10 0.27
C TYR A 214 -3.11 0.83 -0.53
N ARG A 215 -1.93 0.24 -0.38
CA ARG A 215 -1.53 -0.99 -1.06
C ARG A 215 -2.54 -2.12 -0.83
N SER A 216 -2.86 -2.40 0.43
CA SER A 216 -3.80 -3.48 0.75
C SER A 216 -5.19 -3.23 0.19
N LYS A 217 -5.68 -1.98 0.18
CA LYS A 217 -6.98 -1.62 -0.37
C LYS A 217 -6.99 -1.65 -1.90
N ALA A 218 -5.91 -1.20 -2.54
CA ALA A 218 -5.73 -1.26 -3.98
C ALA A 218 -5.72 -2.72 -4.47
N ILE A 219 -5.02 -3.62 -3.77
CA ILE A 219 -5.05 -5.06 -4.06
C ILE A 219 -6.47 -5.63 -3.89
N GLY A 220 -7.20 -5.20 -2.86
CA GLY A 220 -8.60 -5.59 -2.67
C GLY A 220 -9.48 -5.17 -3.86
N CYS A 221 -9.37 -3.91 -4.31
CA CYS A 221 -10.08 -3.41 -5.48
C CYS A 221 -9.71 -4.21 -6.74
N TYR A 222 -8.41 -4.45 -6.94
CA TYR A 222 -7.90 -5.24 -8.06
C TYR A 222 -8.53 -6.63 -8.09
N MET A 223 -8.52 -7.35 -6.96
CA MET A 223 -9.09 -8.70 -6.87
C MET A 223 -10.60 -8.70 -7.15
N THR A 224 -11.33 -7.71 -6.62
CA THR A 224 -12.78 -7.57 -6.88
C THR A 224 -13.06 -7.33 -8.36
N ILE A 225 -12.34 -6.41 -9.01
CA ILE A 225 -12.50 -6.09 -10.44
C ILE A 225 -12.09 -7.28 -11.31
N GLN A 226 -10.96 -7.91 -11.00
CA GLN A 226 -10.48 -9.08 -11.72
C GLN A 226 -11.51 -10.22 -11.71
N LYS A 227 -12.09 -10.50 -10.54
CA LYS A 227 -13.16 -11.50 -10.38
C LYS A 227 -14.41 -11.08 -11.16
N PHE A 228 -14.79 -9.81 -11.10
CA PHE A 228 -15.96 -9.28 -11.80
C PHE A 228 -15.84 -9.42 -13.32
N LEU A 229 -14.65 -9.15 -13.88
CA LEU A 229 -14.36 -9.30 -15.31
C LEU A 229 -14.07 -10.76 -15.73
N ASN A 230 -14.21 -11.74 -14.82
CA ASN A 230 -13.88 -13.15 -15.06
C ASN A 230 -12.44 -13.40 -15.58
N LYS A 231 -11.49 -12.52 -15.24
CA LYS A 231 -10.08 -12.67 -15.66
C LYS A 231 -9.29 -13.53 -14.68
N GLN A 232 -9.26 -14.84 -14.88
CA GLN A 232 -8.37 -15.72 -14.10
C GLN A 232 -6.89 -15.46 -14.45
N ASN A 233 -5.99 -15.62 -13.47
CA ASN A 233 -4.54 -15.73 -13.67
C ASN A 233 -3.77 -14.53 -14.26
N LEU A 234 -4.16 -13.29 -13.95
CA LEU A 234 -3.22 -12.19 -14.14
C LEU A 234 -2.08 -12.36 -13.13
N GLU A 235 -0.89 -12.71 -13.61
CA GLU A 235 0.33 -12.57 -12.82
C GLU A 235 0.39 -11.13 -12.32
N ASN A 236 0.29 -10.98 -11.02
CA ASN A 236 0.27 -9.67 -10.40
C ASN A 236 1.54 -9.50 -9.57
N GLY A 237 2.20 -8.35 -9.74
CA GLY A 237 3.52 -8.06 -9.15
C GLY A 237 3.55 -8.05 -7.62
N PHE A 238 2.40 -8.22 -6.96
CA PHE A 238 2.25 -8.28 -5.51
C PHE A 238 2.00 -9.70 -4.96
N SER A 239 1.98 -10.75 -5.81
CA SER A 239 1.96 -12.14 -5.36
C SER A 239 3.34 -12.62 -4.89
N ILE A 240 3.36 -13.46 -3.86
CA ILE A 240 4.55 -14.16 -3.37
C ILE A 240 4.42 -15.66 -3.65
N SER A 241 5.46 -16.27 -4.22
CA SER A 241 5.51 -17.72 -4.43
C SER A 241 5.68 -18.47 -3.10
N LYS A 242 5.26 -19.74 -3.06
CA LYS A 242 5.47 -20.62 -1.89
C LYS A 242 6.95 -20.78 -1.54
N GLU A 243 7.83 -20.80 -2.55
CA GLU A 243 9.27 -20.91 -2.35
C GLU A 243 9.85 -19.66 -1.68
N ARG A 244 9.40 -18.46 -2.11
CA ARG A 244 9.84 -17.20 -1.52
C ARG A 244 9.26 -16.96 -0.13
N SER A 245 8.08 -17.50 0.18
CA SER A 245 7.45 -17.38 1.50
C SER A 245 8.02 -18.34 2.55
N LYS A 246 8.55 -19.50 2.11
CA LYS A 246 9.01 -20.61 2.96
C LYS A 246 9.90 -20.20 4.15
N PRO A 247 10.89 -19.29 4.02
CA PRO A 247 11.75 -18.92 5.14
C PRO A 247 10.96 -18.28 6.31
N PHE A 248 9.89 -17.54 5.98
CA PHE A 248 9.14 -16.74 6.93
C PHE A 248 7.92 -17.45 7.52
N VAL A 249 7.33 -18.42 6.80
CA VAL A 249 6.10 -19.09 7.24
C VAL A 249 6.39 -19.99 8.44
N GLY A 250 5.65 -19.81 9.53
CA GLY A 250 5.76 -20.59 10.76
C GLY A 250 5.16 -19.86 11.98
N SER A 251 5.16 -20.55 13.11
CA SER A 251 4.84 -19.96 14.42
C SER A 251 6.14 -19.58 15.11
N TYR A 252 6.15 -18.46 15.82
CA TYR A 252 7.34 -17.88 16.41
C TYR A 252 7.08 -17.49 17.87
N LYS A 253 8.10 -17.67 18.71
CA LYS A 253 8.08 -17.31 20.13
C LYS A 253 9.29 -16.47 20.49
N LEU A 254 9.09 -15.44 21.31
CA LEU A 254 10.16 -14.58 21.80
C LEU A 254 11.21 -15.39 22.59
N ILE A 255 12.51 -15.25 22.25
CA ILE A 255 13.62 -15.97 22.90
C ILE A 255 14.21 -15.15 24.06
N THR A 256 14.30 -13.83 23.93
CA THR A 256 15.07 -13.00 24.88
C THR A 256 14.55 -11.58 24.97
N GLU A 257 14.41 -11.05 26.19
CA GLU A 257 14.24 -9.63 26.49
C GLU A 257 15.62 -8.95 26.53
N ILE A 258 16.19 -8.55 25.39
CA ILE A 258 17.41 -7.73 25.40
C ILE A 258 17.02 -6.27 25.18
N ARG A 259 16.89 -5.58 26.32
CA ARG A 259 16.76 -4.14 26.60
C ARG A 259 15.37 -3.67 27.05
N LYS A 260 15.36 -2.96 28.18
CA LYS A 260 14.23 -2.16 28.70
C LYS A 260 14.25 -0.78 28.05
N ASP A 261 13.93 -0.69 26.76
CA ASP A 261 13.56 0.59 26.15
C ASP A 261 12.04 0.64 25.92
N SER A 262 11.50 1.83 25.66
CA SER A 262 10.05 2.04 25.53
C SER A 262 9.44 1.24 24.37
N PHE A 263 10.21 0.99 23.32
CA PHE A 263 9.78 0.19 22.15
C PHE A 263 9.65 -1.29 22.50
N PHE A 264 10.48 -1.81 23.41
CA PHE A 264 10.38 -3.18 23.88
C PHE A 264 9.03 -3.49 24.57
N GLU A 265 8.44 -2.53 25.29
CA GLU A 265 7.15 -2.71 25.97
C GLU A 265 5.98 -2.94 25.00
N GLU A 266 6.04 -2.35 23.81
CA GLU A 266 5.02 -2.55 22.76
C GLU A 266 5.13 -3.94 22.12
N LEU A 267 6.37 -4.40 21.87
CA LEU A 267 6.64 -5.73 21.32
C LEU A 267 6.26 -6.87 22.26
N LYS A 268 6.08 -6.62 23.57
CA LYS A 268 5.54 -7.62 24.52
C LYS A 268 4.14 -8.10 24.17
N ARG A 269 3.38 -7.36 23.35
CA ARG A 269 2.09 -7.82 22.82
C ARG A 269 2.24 -8.96 21.81
N TYR A 270 3.42 -9.11 21.22
CA TYR A 270 3.76 -10.13 20.22
C TYR A 270 4.66 -11.25 20.77
N LYS A 271 4.49 -11.66 22.03
CA LYS A 271 5.26 -12.78 22.63
C LYS A 271 5.25 -14.05 21.77
N GLN A 272 4.13 -14.29 21.09
CA GLN A 272 3.99 -15.34 20.10
C GLN A 272 3.14 -14.84 18.94
N PHE A 273 3.51 -15.24 17.74
CA PHE A 273 2.79 -14.90 16.51
C PHE A 273 2.95 -15.98 15.45
N LYS A 274 2.12 -15.92 14.42
CA LYS A 274 2.20 -16.78 13.24
C LYS A 274 2.36 -15.94 11.99
N ILE A 275 3.26 -16.37 11.11
CA ILE A 275 3.35 -15.90 9.73
C ILE A 275 2.84 -17.01 8.82
N PHE A 276 1.91 -16.68 7.93
CA PHE A 276 1.25 -17.66 7.07
C PHE A 276 0.90 -17.06 5.71
N GLN A 277 0.68 -17.92 4.72
CA GLN A 277 0.36 -17.50 3.36
C GLN A 277 -1.10 -17.78 3.02
N VAL A 278 -1.80 -16.80 2.47
CA VAL A 278 -3.18 -16.94 1.94
C VAL A 278 -3.24 -16.22 0.60
N ASN A 279 -3.79 -16.88 -0.43
CA ASN A 279 -3.94 -16.31 -1.78
C ASN A 279 -2.65 -15.65 -2.30
N ASN A 280 -1.52 -16.37 -2.20
CA ASN A 280 -0.20 -15.89 -2.60
C ASN A 280 0.22 -14.55 -1.93
N ARG A 281 -0.20 -14.31 -0.68
CA ARG A 281 0.24 -13.17 0.13
C ARG A 281 0.60 -13.64 1.54
N LEU A 282 1.56 -12.96 2.17
CA LEU A 282 1.97 -13.25 3.54
C LEU A 282 1.17 -12.41 4.52
N TYR A 283 0.83 -13.03 5.64
CA TYR A 283 0.14 -12.41 6.75
C TYR A 283 0.83 -12.75 8.07
N PHE A 284 0.75 -11.81 8.99
CA PHE A 284 1.16 -11.92 10.38
C PHE A 284 -0.08 -11.83 11.26
N SER A 285 -0.13 -12.61 12.33
CA SER A 285 -1.16 -12.53 13.36
C SER A 285 -0.58 -12.91 14.71
N ALA A 286 -0.86 -12.11 15.73
CA ALA A 286 -0.50 -12.43 17.11
C ALA A 286 -1.36 -13.60 17.61
N ILE A 287 -0.78 -14.50 18.42
CA ILE A 287 -1.57 -15.60 18.99
C ILE A 287 -2.63 -15.03 19.94
N GLY A 288 -3.90 -15.38 19.71
CA GLY A 288 -5.05 -14.87 20.47
C GLY A 288 -5.69 -13.61 19.88
N ASP A 289 -5.11 -13.04 18.81
CA ASP A 289 -5.74 -11.97 18.03
C ASP A 289 -6.44 -12.55 16.79
N SER A 290 -7.64 -12.05 16.49
CA SER A 290 -8.38 -12.39 15.28
C SER A 290 -7.94 -11.57 14.07
N THR A 291 -7.20 -10.47 14.30
CA THR A 291 -6.71 -9.62 13.23
C THR A 291 -5.48 -10.24 12.57
N LYS A 292 -5.42 -10.11 11.24
CA LYS A 292 -4.26 -10.45 10.43
C LYS A 292 -3.82 -9.23 9.66
N GLN A 293 -2.52 -9.09 9.49
CA GLN A 293 -1.92 -7.94 8.83
C GLN A 293 -1.00 -8.42 7.73
N GLU A 294 -0.97 -7.69 6.64
CA GLU A 294 -0.12 -8.04 5.53
C GLU A 294 1.36 -7.88 5.87
N VAL A 295 2.15 -8.84 5.43
CA VAL A 295 3.60 -8.86 5.55
C VAL A 295 4.21 -8.71 4.16
N ILE A 296 5.15 -7.79 4.00
CA ILE A 296 5.79 -7.53 2.72
C ILE A 296 7.21 -8.12 2.69
N PRO A 297 7.49 -9.08 1.79
CA PRO A 297 8.83 -9.62 1.60
C PRO A 297 9.72 -8.63 0.84
N PHE A 298 10.82 -8.21 1.47
CA PHE A 298 11.79 -7.29 0.88
C PHE A 298 12.96 -7.99 0.23
N SER A 299 13.42 -9.09 0.82
CA SER A 299 14.47 -9.92 0.27
C SER A 299 14.18 -11.39 0.55
N LYS A 300 15.09 -12.27 0.17
CA LYS A 300 15.01 -13.69 0.55
C LYS A 300 14.95 -13.91 2.08
N HIS A 301 15.48 -12.97 2.86
CA HIS A 301 15.63 -13.11 4.30
C HIS A 301 15.06 -11.94 5.09
N GLN A 302 14.30 -11.02 4.48
CA GLN A 302 13.72 -9.88 5.18
C GLN A 302 12.28 -9.65 4.77
N ILE A 303 11.46 -9.38 5.78
CA ILE A 303 10.06 -8.97 5.65
C ILE A 303 9.81 -7.74 6.52
N VAL A 304 8.80 -6.98 6.16
CA VAL A 304 8.27 -5.89 6.98
C VAL A 304 6.87 -6.21 7.44
N VAL A 305 6.64 -5.90 8.72
CA VAL A 305 5.38 -6.05 9.42
C VAL A 305 4.98 -4.68 9.96
N ASN A 306 3.69 -4.35 9.92
CA ASN A 306 3.16 -3.14 10.55
C ASN A 306 1.95 -3.46 11.43
N PRO A 307 2.18 -3.90 12.69
CA PRO A 307 1.09 -4.24 13.58
C PRO A 307 0.55 -3.13 14.47
N ALA A 308 1.33 -2.07 14.63
CA ALA A 308 1.01 -0.78 15.25
C ALA A 308 2.28 0.06 15.19
N ASP A 309 3.41 -0.61 15.46
CA ASP A 309 4.76 -0.08 15.48
C ASP A 309 5.59 -0.89 14.48
N PHE A 310 6.14 -0.20 13.49
CA PHE A 310 6.84 -0.83 12.37
C PHE A 310 8.09 -1.58 12.83
N PHE A 311 8.28 -2.80 12.34
CA PHE A 311 9.57 -3.46 12.43
C PHE A 311 9.83 -4.39 11.25
N THR A 312 11.10 -4.46 10.88
CA THR A 312 11.60 -5.47 9.94
C THR A 312 11.91 -6.73 10.71
N LEU A 313 11.48 -7.89 10.20
CA LEU A 313 11.99 -9.18 10.64
C LEU A 313 12.99 -9.71 9.62
N SER A 314 14.20 -10.01 10.10
CA SER A 314 15.26 -10.65 9.33
C SER A 314 15.41 -12.10 9.75
N VAL A 315 15.42 -13.00 8.78
CA VAL A 315 15.72 -14.41 8.98
C VAL A 315 17.20 -14.58 9.32
N LYS A 316 17.46 -15.30 10.41
CA LYS A 316 18.77 -15.67 10.94
C LYS A 316 18.83 -17.19 11.10
N GLU A 317 20.06 -17.73 11.14
CA GLU A 317 20.37 -19.13 11.44
C GLU A 317 19.45 -20.16 10.75
N LYS A 318 19.74 -20.49 9.47
CA LYS A 318 19.05 -21.57 8.72
C LYS A 318 17.51 -21.52 8.82
N ASP A 319 16.92 -20.33 8.78
CA ASP A 319 15.47 -20.09 8.83
C ASP A 319 14.79 -20.41 10.17
N THR A 320 15.55 -20.50 11.26
CA THR A 320 15.05 -20.85 12.59
C THR A 320 14.86 -19.66 13.53
N ILE A 321 15.49 -18.52 13.25
CA ILE A 321 15.38 -17.31 14.08
C ILE A 321 14.89 -16.14 13.23
N LEU A 322 13.93 -15.37 13.74
CA LEU A 322 13.61 -14.03 13.23
C LEU A 322 14.14 -12.98 14.19
N GLN A 323 14.86 -11.99 13.67
CA GLN A 323 15.40 -10.88 14.44
C GLN A 323 14.80 -9.57 13.95
N THR A 324 14.35 -8.72 14.88
CA THR A 324 13.90 -7.36 14.55
C THR A 324 15.08 -6.44 14.25
N ASN A 325 14.81 -5.33 13.57
CA ASN A 325 15.72 -4.17 13.47
C ASN A 325 16.22 -3.65 14.83
N SER A 326 15.42 -3.78 15.90
CA SER A 326 15.77 -3.47 17.29
C SER A 326 16.53 -4.59 18.04
N GLU A 327 16.96 -5.64 17.35
CA GLU A 327 17.72 -6.79 17.89
C GLU A 327 16.91 -7.74 18.81
N VAL A 328 15.57 -7.71 18.72
CA VAL A 328 14.68 -8.66 19.41
C VAL A 328 14.59 -9.96 18.62
N ASN A 329 14.80 -11.10 19.27
CA ASN A 329 14.87 -12.41 18.62
C ASN A 329 13.65 -13.29 18.92
N TYR A 330 13.14 -13.96 17.90
CA TYR A 330 12.07 -14.95 17.95
C TYR A 330 12.54 -16.29 17.38
N ILE A 331 12.30 -17.38 18.09
CA ILE A 331 12.57 -18.74 17.62
C ILE A 331 11.36 -19.28 16.89
N LYS A 332 11.60 -19.92 15.75
CA LYS A 332 10.61 -20.66 15.02
C LYS A 332 10.25 -21.92 15.80
N LEU A 333 8.98 -22.08 16.11
CA LEU A 333 8.46 -23.28 16.74
C LEU A 333 8.44 -24.42 15.71
N ALA A 334 8.67 -25.64 16.18
CA ALA A 334 8.44 -26.83 15.35
C ALA A 334 6.99 -26.80 14.82
N PRO A 335 6.72 -27.33 13.61
CA PRO A 335 5.36 -27.49 13.15
C PRO A 335 4.58 -28.25 14.23
N GLU A 336 3.45 -27.72 14.67
CA GLU A 336 2.49 -28.54 15.40
C GLU A 336 2.12 -29.68 14.45
N ASN A 337 2.39 -30.92 14.87
CA ASN A 337 1.88 -32.08 14.15
C ASN A 337 0.36 -32.00 14.29
N ASP A 338 -0.32 -31.58 13.21
CA ASP A 338 -1.78 -31.60 13.09
C ASP A 338 -2.33 -33.01 13.34
#